data_AF-Q1MXR8-F1
#
_entry.id   AF-Q1MXR8-F1
#
_cell.length_a   1.000
_cell.length_b   1.000
_cell.length_c   1.000
_cell.angle_alpha   90.00
_cell.angle_beta   90.00
_cell.angle_gamma   90.00
#
_symmetry.space_group_name_H-M   'P 1'
#
loop_
_entity.id
_entity.type
_entity.pdbx_description
1 polymer ?
#
loop_
_entity_poly.entity_id
_entity_poly.type
_entity_poly.pdbx_seq_one_letter_code
_entity_poly.pdbx_strand_id
1 'polypeptide(L)'
;QVHHVFMKYFELIIEYMNATRNGYDWPQSRRSELYLVLDEMVHSFNELTAAESKLLLLNEKMLYKTLRKFRNKVVFFRRHFYIDKKDLSEQEAQDIKREISKLREQFFAELSACYAKV
;
A
#
# COMPACT_ATOMS: atom_id res chain seq x y z
N GLN A 1 -6.48 2.68 -7.74
CA GLN A 1 -7.12 2.86 -6.43
C GLN A 1 -6.19 2.50 -5.26
N VAL A 2 -5.80 1.23 -5.07
CA VAL A 2 -4.97 0.76 -3.92
C VAL A 2 -3.76 1.64 -3.60
N HIS A 3 -2.95 1.99 -4.61
CA HIS A 3 -1.77 2.84 -4.41
C HIS A 3 -2.13 4.23 -3.86
N HIS A 4 -3.23 4.84 -4.31
CA HIS A 4 -3.68 6.13 -3.82
C HIS A 4 -4.10 6.06 -2.35
N VAL A 5 -4.87 5.04 -1.97
CA VAL A 5 -5.28 4.82 -0.58
C VAL A 5 -4.08 4.53 0.32
N PHE A 6 -3.11 3.76 -0.19
CA PHE A 6 -1.83 3.55 0.50
C PHE A 6 -1.09 4.87 0.76
N MET A 7 -1.06 5.81 -0.19
CA MET A 7 -0.39 7.09 0.02
C MET A 7 -1.07 7.94 1.10
N LYS A 8 -2.42 7.96 1.15
CA LYS A 8 -3.15 8.59 2.26
C LYS A 8 -2.77 7.98 3.60
N TYR A 9 -2.75 6.64 3.67
CA TYR A 9 -2.39 5.93 4.90
C TYR A 9 -0.96 6.25 5.33
N PHE A 10 -0.03 6.24 4.37
CA PHE A 10 1.37 6.59 4.58
C PHE A 10 1.51 7.99 5.18
N GLU A 11 0.85 9.00 4.60
CA GLU A 11 0.91 10.38 5.07
C GLU A 11 0.40 10.52 6.51
N LEU A 12 -0.71 9.87 6.85
CA LEU A 12 -1.24 9.87 8.22
C LEU A 12 -0.30 9.18 9.22
N ILE A 13 0.36 8.10 8.81
CA ILE A 13 1.37 7.43 9.65
C ILE A 13 2.58 8.34 9.89
N ILE A 14 3.07 9.03 8.85
CA ILE A 14 4.18 9.99 9.01
C ILE A 14 3.76 11.15 9.91
N GLU A 15 2.54 11.66 9.75
CA GLU A 15 1.99 12.70 10.63
C GLU A 15 1.95 12.23 12.10
N TYR A 16 1.44 11.02 12.35
CA TYR A 16 1.41 10.40 13.68
C TYR A 16 2.82 10.23 14.28
N MET A 17 3.78 9.75 13.48
CA MET A 17 5.16 9.57 13.91
C MET A 17 5.81 10.90 14.29
N ASN A 18 5.55 11.96 13.53
CA ASN A 18 6.04 13.30 13.83
C ASN A 18 5.40 13.89 15.08
N ALA A 19 4.09 13.72 15.28
CA ALA A 19 3.40 14.15 16.49
C ALA A 19 3.99 13.46 17.73
N THR A 20 4.18 12.14 17.66
CA THR A 20 4.77 11.33 18.74
C THR A 20 6.20 11.77 19.06
N ARG A 21 7.04 11.98 18.03
CA ARG A 21 8.43 12.43 18.19
C ARG A 21 8.53 13.81 18.86
N ASN A 22 7.61 14.71 18.52
CA ASN A 22 7.60 16.08 19.02
C ASN A 22 6.79 16.26 20.31
N GLY A 23 6.20 15.18 20.84
CA GLY A 23 5.45 15.22 22.11
C GLY A 23 4.09 15.93 22.02
N TYR A 24 3.48 16.00 20.84
CA TYR A 24 2.13 16.55 20.67
C TYR A 24 1.08 15.46 20.57
N ASP A 25 -0.10 15.73 21.15
CA ASP A 25 -1.25 14.85 21.03
C ASP A 25 -1.77 14.83 19.59
N TRP A 26 -1.78 13.64 18.98
CA TRP A 26 -2.30 13.48 17.63
C TRP A 26 -3.84 13.56 17.65
N PRO A 27 -4.48 14.49 16.90
CA PRO A 27 -5.91 14.77 17.05
C PRO A 27 -6.83 13.57 16.78
N GLN A 28 -7.94 13.49 17.52
CA GLN A 28 -8.94 12.42 17.35
C GLN A 28 -9.57 12.43 15.95
N SER A 29 -9.70 13.60 15.31
CA SER A 29 -10.17 13.72 13.93
C SER A 29 -9.25 12.99 12.95
N ARG A 30 -7.93 13.11 13.11
CA ARG A 30 -6.92 12.40 12.30
C ARG A 30 -6.91 10.91 12.56
N ARG A 31 -7.10 10.49 13.82
CA ARG A 31 -7.30 9.08 14.17
C ARG A 31 -8.53 8.49 13.47
N SER A 32 -9.61 9.26 13.41
CA SER A 32 -10.84 8.86 12.72
C SER A 32 -10.63 8.76 11.20
N GLU A 33 -9.92 9.72 10.61
CA GLU A 33 -9.52 9.71 9.20
C GLU A 33 -8.68 8.46 8.86
N LEU A 34 -7.72 8.09 9.71
CA LEU A 34 -6.93 6.88 9.54
C LEU A 34 -7.78 5.61 9.46
N TYR A 35 -8.80 5.49 10.33
CA TYR A 35 -9.71 4.34 10.30
C TYR A 35 -10.55 4.29 9.02
N LEU A 36 -11.00 5.45 8.51
CA LEU A 36 -11.70 5.53 7.23
C LEU A 36 -10.78 5.10 6.06
N VAL A 37 -9.53 5.56 6.06
CA VAL A 37 -8.54 5.17 5.04
C VAL A 37 -8.21 3.68 5.12
N LEU A 38 -8.17 3.10 6.32
CA LEU A 38 -7.99 1.65 6.51
C LEU A 38 -9.14 0.85 5.90
N ASP A 39 -10.38 1.29 6.08
CA ASP A 39 -11.56 0.65 5.48
C ASP A 39 -11.55 0.78 3.95
N GLU A 40 -11.27 1.98 3.43
CA GLU A 40 -11.07 2.23 1.99
C GLU A 40 -9.98 1.31 1.41
N MET A 41 -8.90 1.07 2.18
CA MET A 41 -7.81 0.20 1.75
C MET A 41 -8.26 -1.26 1.66
N VAL A 42 -8.99 -1.76 2.66
CA VAL A 42 -9.54 -3.13 2.65
C VAL A 42 -10.49 -3.30 1.46
N HIS A 43 -11.38 -2.34 1.22
CA HIS A 43 -12.27 -2.35 0.08
C HIS A 43 -11.50 -2.40 -1.25
N SER A 44 -10.47 -1.58 -1.40
CA SER A 44 -9.64 -1.55 -2.62
C SER A 44 -8.91 -2.88 -2.90
N PHE A 45 -8.67 -3.71 -1.88
CA PHE A 45 -8.09 -5.04 -2.08
C PHE A 45 -9.06 -6.04 -2.70
N ASN A 46 -10.37 -5.86 -2.58
CA ASN A 46 -11.35 -6.73 -3.22
C ASN A 46 -11.23 -6.65 -4.75
N GLU A 47 -11.12 -5.43 -5.28
CA GLU A 47 -10.89 -5.21 -6.72
C GLU A 47 -9.55 -5.80 -7.17
N LEU A 48 -8.51 -5.66 -6.33
CA LEU A 48 -7.20 -6.22 -6.61
C LEU A 48 -7.24 -7.75 -6.68
N THR A 49 -7.96 -8.41 -5.77
CA THR A 49 -8.15 -9.86 -5.78
C THR A 49 -8.96 -10.34 -6.98
N ALA A 50 -9.95 -9.55 -7.43
CA ALA A 50 -10.65 -9.85 -8.67
C ALA A 50 -9.70 -9.76 -9.89
N ALA A 51 -8.82 -8.75 -9.94
CA ALA A 51 -7.81 -8.63 -10.98
C ALA A 51 -6.78 -9.78 -10.94
N GLU A 52 -6.30 -10.16 -9.75
CA GLU A 52 -5.43 -11.34 -9.56
C GLU A 52 -6.08 -12.62 -10.11
N SER A 53 -7.37 -12.82 -9.84
CA SER A 53 -8.13 -13.98 -10.34
C SER A 53 -8.26 -13.99 -11.86
N LYS A 54 -8.51 -12.82 -12.48
CA LYS A 54 -8.55 -12.69 -13.95
C LYS A 54 -7.20 -13.02 -14.59
N LEU A 55 -6.09 -12.54 -14.03
CA LEU A 55 -4.75 -12.87 -14.53
C LEU A 55 -4.48 -14.37 -14.46
N LEU A 56 -4.93 -15.05 -13.40
CA LEU A 56 -4.83 -16.52 -13.30
C LEU A 56 -5.66 -17.23 -14.38
N LEU A 57 -6.89 -16.77 -14.64
CA LEU A 57 -7.76 -17.34 -15.68
C LEU A 57 -7.15 -17.20 -17.08
N LEU A 58 -6.45 -16.09 -17.35
CA LEU A 58 -5.74 -15.84 -18.60
C LEU A 58 -4.37 -16.54 -18.67
N ASN A 59 -3.99 -17.34 -17.66
CA ASN A 59 -2.68 -17.99 -17.54
C ASN A 59 -1.49 -17.00 -17.49
N GLU A 60 -1.75 -15.74 -17.10
CA GLU A 60 -0.76 -14.67 -16.96
C GLU A 60 -0.01 -14.77 -15.62
N LYS A 61 0.72 -15.86 -15.42
CA LYS A 61 1.36 -16.21 -14.14
C LYS A 61 2.37 -15.17 -13.65
N MET A 62 3.08 -14.51 -14.56
CA MET A 62 4.08 -13.49 -14.21
C MET A 62 3.42 -12.22 -13.68
N LEU A 63 2.45 -11.68 -14.42
CA LEU A 63 1.66 -10.52 -14.01
C LEU A 63 0.96 -10.75 -12.67
N TYR A 64 0.38 -11.94 -12.48
CA TYR A 64 -0.21 -12.34 -11.20
C TYR A 64 0.80 -12.27 -10.05
N LYS A 65 2.00 -12.84 -10.23
CA LYS A 65 3.05 -12.84 -9.19
C LYS A 65 3.46 -11.41 -8.84
N THR A 66 3.64 -10.54 -9.84
CA THR A 66 4.05 -9.15 -9.63
C THR A 66 2.96 -8.34 -8.92
N LEU A 67 1.69 -8.50 -9.33
CA LEU A 67 0.55 -7.87 -8.65
C LEU A 67 0.42 -8.32 -7.19
N ARG A 68 0.59 -9.63 -6.94
CA ARG A 68 0.53 -10.19 -5.59
C ARG A 68 1.68 -9.71 -4.70
N LYS A 69 2.89 -9.53 -5.26
CA LYS A 69 4.02 -8.91 -4.54
C LYS A 69 3.69 -7.48 -4.12
N PHE A 70 3.15 -6.67 -5.03
CA PHE A 70 2.68 -5.31 -4.73
C PHE A 70 1.67 -5.33 -3.58
N ARG A 71 0.62 -6.16 -3.67
CA ARG A 71 -0.39 -6.32 -2.61
C ARG A 71 0.23 -6.68 -1.27
N ASN A 72 1.08 -7.71 -1.25
CA ASN A 72 1.72 -8.20 -0.03
C ASN A 72 2.57 -7.12 0.63
N LYS A 73 3.25 -6.27 -0.15
CA LYS A 73 4.08 -5.20 0.40
C LYS A 73 3.25 -4.09 1.05
N VAL A 74 2.10 -3.73 0.46
CA VAL A 74 1.15 -2.80 1.10
C VAL A 74 0.61 -3.38 2.42
N VAL A 75 0.23 -4.66 2.44
CA VAL A 75 -0.23 -5.35 3.66
C VAL A 75 0.87 -5.40 4.72
N PHE A 76 2.12 -5.65 4.31
CA PHE A 76 3.28 -5.63 5.18
C PHE A 76 3.44 -4.25 5.84
N PHE A 77 3.40 -3.16 5.06
CA PHE A 77 3.48 -1.81 5.59
C PHE A 77 2.39 -1.57 6.64
N ARG A 78 1.12 -1.87 6.33
CA ARG A 78 -0.01 -1.66 7.26
C ARG A 78 0.16 -2.42 8.58
N ARG A 79 0.70 -3.64 8.55
CA ARG A 79 0.95 -4.44 9.76
C ARG A 79 2.15 -3.93 10.56
N HIS A 80 3.12 -3.34 9.88
CA HIS A 80 4.35 -2.86 10.51
C HIS A 80 4.28 -1.41 10.96
N PHE A 81 3.40 -0.59 10.38
CA PHE A 81 3.21 0.81 10.75
C PHE A 81 1.74 1.01 11.10
N TYR A 82 1.46 1.18 12.38
CA TYR A 82 0.14 1.48 12.92
C TYR A 82 0.29 2.36 14.17
N ILE A 83 -0.78 3.04 14.55
CA ILE A 83 -0.82 3.87 15.76
C ILE A 83 -0.54 3.04 17.01
N ASP A 84 0.00 3.66 18.06
CA ASP A 84 0.39 3.01 19.32
C ASP A 84 1.58 2.02 19.20
N LYS A 85 2.06 1.71 17.99
CA LYS A 85 3.32 0.99 17.82
C LYS A 85 4.50 1.88 18.24
N LYS A 86 5.39 1.33 19.06
CA LYS A 86 6.63 1.96 19.49
C LYS A 86 7.73 1.77 18.44
N ASP A 87 8.73 2.66 18.49
CA ASP A 87 9.99 2.55 17.73
C ASP A 87 9.82 2.48 16.20
N LEU A 88 8.88 3.27 15.66
CA LEU A 88 8.68 3.37 14.22
C LEU A 88 9.85 4.11 13.55
N SER A 89 10.45 3.49 12.54
CA SER A 89 11.52 4.09 11.74
C SER A 89 10.96 4.80 10.51
N GLU A 90 11.15 6.11 10.43
CA GLU A 90 10.72 6.92 9.28
C GLU A 90 11.46 6.54 8.01
N GLN A 91 12.76 6.24 8.13
CA GLN A 91 13.59 5.78 7.03
C GLN A 91 13.06 4.44 6.47
N GLU A 92 12.74 3.49 7.36
CA GLU A 92 12.16 2.21 6.97
C GLU A 92 10.81 2.41 6.25
N ALA A 93 9.97 3.32 6.74
CA ALA A 93 8.69 3.65 6.11
C ALA A 93 8.89 4.17 4.67
N GLN A 94 9.84 5.09 4.48
CA GLN A 94 10.17 5.66 3.17
C GLN A 94 10.71 4.60 2.20
N ASP A 95 11.56 3.69 2.68
CA ASP A 95 12.11 2.63 1.85
C ASP A 95 11.04 1.63 1.38
N ILE A 96 10.11 1.26 2.26
CA ILE A 96 8.98 0.41 1.89
C ILE A 96 8.05 1.14 0.91
N LYS A 97 7.79 2.45 1.10
CA LYS A 97 7.03 3.27 0.15
C LYS A 97 7.67 3.23 -1.25
N ARG A 98 8.99 3.42 -1.34
CA ARG A 98 9.73 3.34 -2.61
C ARG A 98 9.61 1.95 -3.25
N GLU A 99 9.70 0.89 -2.46
CA GLU A 99 9.54 -0.48 -2.95
C GLU A 99 8.13 -0.73 -3.50
N ILE A 100 7.08 -0.24 -2.81
CA ILE A 100 5.69 -0.33 -3.28
C ILE A 100 5.52 0.40 -4.62
N SER A 101 6.08 1.60 -4.77
CA SER A 101 6.07 2.34 -6.04
C SER A 101 6.77 1.57 -7.16
N LYS A 102 7.95 1.01 -6.90
CA LYS A 102 8.70 0.19 -7.87
C LYS A 102 7.92 -1.06 -8.30
N LEU A 103 7.29 -1.77 -7.35
CA LEU A 103 6.47 -2.94 -7.66
C LEU A 103 5.26 -2.58 -8.54
N ARG A 104 4.65 -1.41 -8.30
CA ARG A 104 3.58 -0.89 -9.15
C ARG A 104 4.07 -0.60 -10.56
N GLU A 105 5.17 0.12 -10.70
CA GLU A 105 5.77 0.44 -12.00
C GLU A 105 6.15 -0.82 -12.77
N GLN A 106 6.78 -1.77 -12.10
CA GLN A 106 7.13 -3.07 -12.67
C GLN A 106 5.89 -3.82 -13.19
N PHE A 107 4.82 -3.86 -12.40
CA PHE A 107 3.56 -4.50 -12.84
C PHE A 107 3.02 -3.85 -14.12
N PHE A 108 2.97 -2.52 -14.19
CA PHE A 108 2.47 -1.82 -15.38
C PHE A 108 3.40 -1.96 -16.59
N ALA A 109 4.72 -2.00 -16.38
CA ALA A 109 5.68 -2.27 -17.45
C ALA A 109 5.49 -3.67 -18.04
N GLU A 110 5.36 -4.69 -17.18
CA GLU A 110 5.07 -6.06 -17.61
C GLU A 110 3.71 -6.15 -18.33
N LEU A 111 2.69 -5.45 -17.83
CA LEU A 111 1.36 -5.42 -18.43
C LEU A 111 1.40 -4.79 -19.82
N SER A 112 2.04 -3.62 -19.94
CA SER A 112 2.21 -2.92 -21.22
C SER A 112 2.98 -3.77 -22.23
N ALA A 113 4.02 -4.49 -21.81
CA ALA A 113 4.79 -5.37 -22.69
C ALA A 113 3.98 -6.59 -23.17
N CYS A 114 3.00 -7.05 -22.38
CA CYS A 114 2.07 -8.09 -22.82
C CYS A 114 1.13 -7.55 -23.91
N TYR A 115 0.51 -6.38 -23.69
CA TYR A 115 -0.39 -5.77 -24.67
C TYR A 115 0.30 -5.30 -25.95
N ALA A 116 1.56 -4.85 -25.90
CA ALA A 116 2.29 -4.41 -27.08
C ALA A 116 2.68 -5.55 -28.05
N LYS A 117 2.52 -6.81 -27.62
CA LYS A 117 2.77 -8.01 -28.44
C LYS A 117 1.51 -8.54 -29.13
N VAL A 118 0.36 -7.96 -28.82
CA VAL A 118 -0.96 -8.25 -29.41
C VAL A 118 -1.23 -7.23 -30.51
#